data_AF-A0A1Y3WM45-F1
#
_entry.id   AF-A0A1Y3WM45-F1
#
_cell.length_a   1.000
_cell.length_b   1.000
_cell.length_c   1.000
_cell.angle_alpha   90.00
_cell.angle_beta   90.00
_cell.angle_gamma   90.00
#
_symmetry.space_group_name_H-M   'P 1'
#
loop_
_entity.id
_entity.type
_entity.pdbx_description
1 polymer ?
#
loop_
_entity_poly.entity_id
_entity_poly.type
_entity_poly.pdbx_seq_one_letter_code
_entity_poly.pdbx_strand_id
1 'polypeptide(L)'
;MRDLPMRNKENKTYELYQLKDTPECRDLMFLSFDRLSRLGVPVRGSHYNKVYSGTLKSGEDLDSIYERFNLYHPDDFRGHSLSVSDVIVLHKDNRDQAYYVDSFGFRQVPEFFADNPLKKVEEMLEDDYGMINGIINNGDRRKYDDEKKHSVMDKIQEKKKEAAVAENNAPKTKEAAKKQEAELS
;
A
#
# COMPACT_ATOMS: atom_id res chain seq x y z
N MET A 1 -32.13 -9.06 -22.50
CA MET A 1 -30.77 -9.39 -22.02
C MET A 1 -30.22 -8.15 -21.36
N ARG A 2 -29.77 -8.24 -20.10
CA ARG A 2 -29.14 -7.11 -19.42
C ARG A 2 -27.67 -7.12 -19.82
N ASP A 3 -27.22 -6.09 -20.52
CA ASP A 3 -25.80 -5.84 -20.70
C ASP A 3 -25.20 -5.52 -19.33
N LEU A 4 -24.42 -6.47 -18.80
CA LEU A 4 -23.59 -6.26 -17.64
C LEU A 4 -22.53 -5.21 -18.03
N PRO A 5 -22.25 -4.20 -17.20
CA PRO A 5 -21.17 -3.27 -17.50
C PRO A 5 -19.87 -4.06 -17.59
N MET A 6 -19.21 -3.97 -18.74
CA MET A 6 -17.85 -4.46 -18.93
C MET A 6 -17.00 -3.86 -17.82
N ARG A 7 -16.62 -4.70 -16.84
CA ARG A 7 -15.75 -4.33 -15.74
C ARG A 7 -14.53 -3.66 -16.36
N ASN A 8 -14.28 -2.40 -15.98
CA ASN A 8 -13.13 -1.62 -16.43
C ASN A 8 -11.91 -2.54 -16.32
N LYS A 9 -11.36 -2.96 -17.47
CA LYS A 9 -10.27 -3.91 -17.50
C LYS A 9 -9.04 -3.11 -17.12
N GLU A 10 -8.75 -3.02 -15.84
CA GLU A 10 -7.53 -2.36 -15.38
C GLU A 10 -6.35 -2.93 -16.15
N ASN A 11 -5.63 -2.04 -16.83
CA ASN A 11 -4.47 -2.41 -17.62
C ASN A 11 -3.37 -2.81 -16.64
N LYS A 12 -3.24 -4.12 -16.43
CA LYS A 12 -2.16 -4.71 -15.66
C LYS A 12 -0.87 -4.50 -16.45
N THR A 13 0.15 -3.95 -15.82
CA THR A 13 1.45 -3.69 -16.44
C THR A 13 2.57 -4.29 -15.61
N TYR A 14 3.73 -4.38 -16.23
CA TYR A 14 4.96 -4.77 -15.55
C TYR A 14 6.11 -3.90 -16.02
N GLU A 15 7.13 -3.78 -15.18
CA GLU A 15 8.37 -3.08 -15.45
C GLU A 15 9.56 -3.95 -15.08
N LEU A 16 10.64 -3.82 -15.84
CA LEU A 16 11.90 -4.53 -15.60
C LEU A 16 12.97 -3.56 -15.19
N TYR A 17 13.72 -3.93 -14.16
CA TYR A 17 14.75 -3.12 -13.54
C TYR A 17 16.05 -3.90 -13.46
N GLN A 18 17.14 -3.28 -13.91
CA GLN A 18 18.49 -3.85 -13.88
C GLN A 18 19.43 -2.91 -13.11
N LEU A 19 20.40 -3.48 -12.40
CA LEU A 19 21.34 -2.70 -11.59
C LEU A 19 22.09 -1.69 -12.48
N LYS A 20 22.32 -0.49 -11.96
CA LYS A 20 23.12 0.53 -12.64
C LYS A 20 24.57 0.04 -12.80
N ASP A 21 25.22 0.43 -13.90
CA ASP A 21 26.67 0.27 -14.03
C ASP A 21 27.41 1.37 -13.24
N THR A 22 27.34 1.29 -11.92
CA THR A 22 28.12 2.10 -11.00
C THR A 22 29.03 1.21 -10.16
N PRO A 23 30.19 1.69 -9.69
CA PRO A 23 31.07 0.90 -8.83
C PRO A 23 30.37 0.29 -7.61
N GLU A 24 29.42 1.00 -7.00
CA GLU A 24 28.62 0.52 -5.87
C GLU A 24 27.72 -0.67 -6.22
N CYS A 25 27.15 -0.68 -7.43
CA CYS A 25 26.23 -1.73 -7.85
C CYS A 25 26.94 -2.95 -8.44
N ARG A 26 28.21 -2.82 -8.90
CA ARG A 26 28.96 -3.93 -9.50
C ARG A 26 29.14 -5.10 -8.54
N ASP A 27 29.41 -4.81 -7.28
CA ASP A 27 29.59 -5.84 -6.25
C ASP A 27 28.25 -6.53 -5.86
N LEU A 28 27.12 -5.96 -6.27
CA LEU A 28 25.78 -6.49 -6.02
C LEU A 28 25.24 -7.35 -7.17
N MET A 29 25.84 -7.25 -8.36
CA MET A 29 25.40 -8.00 -9.53
C MET A 29 25.49 -9.50 -9.29
N PHE A 30 24.42 -10.21 -9.67
CA PHE A 30 24.29 -11.66 -9.55
C PHE A 30 24.38 -12.21 -8.12
N LEU A 31 24.31 -11.37 -7.08
CA LEU A 31 24.22 -11.85 -5.71
C LEU A 31 22.85 -12.46 -5.44
N SER A 32 22.80 -13.58 -4.71
CA SER A 32 21.51 -14.11 -4.25
C SER A 32 20.88 -13.20 -3.19
N PHE A 33 19.57 -13.32 -3.01
CA PHE A 33 18.86 -12.56 -1.97
C PHE A 33 19.37 -12.91 -0.56
N ASP A 34 19.71 -14.17 -0.30
CA ASP A 34 20.33 -14.60 0.97
C ASP A 34 21.68 -13.90 1.20
N ARG A 35 22.49 -13.72 0.15
CA ARG A 35 23.77 -13.03 0.29
C ARG A 35 23.58 -11.55 0.58
N LEU A 36 22.65 -10.87 -0.09
CA LEU A 36 22.27 -9.48 0.21
C LEU A 36 21.81 -9.32 1.66
N SER A 37 20.97 -10.25 2.12
CA SER A 37 20.45 -10.28 3.50
C SER A 37 21.59 -10.41 4.53
N ARG A 38 22.57 -11.28 4.29
CA ARG A 38 23.74 -11.45 5.18
C ARG A 38 24.66 -10.23 5.20
N LEU A 39 24.74 -9.50 4.09
CA LEU A 39 25.51 -8.26 4.00
C LEU A 39 24.75 -7.06 4.57
N GLY A 40 23.46 -7.21 4.89
CA GLY A 40 22.61 -6.12 5.36
C GLY A 40 22.32 -5.07 4.28
N VAL A 41 22.39 -5.45 3.01
CA VAL A 41 22.16 -4.55 1.87
C VAL A 41 20.73 -4.74 1.37
N PRO A 42 19.85 -3.74 1.52
CA PRO A 42 18.48 -3.82 1.00
C PRO A 42 18.43 -3.66 -0.53
N VAL A 43 17.42 -4.23 -1.18
CA VAL A 43 17.16 -4.04 -2.60
C VAL A 43 16.49 -2.68 -2.81
N ARG A 44 17.31 -1.64 -3.02
CA ARG A 44 16.87 -0.25 -3.18
C ARG A 44 16.57 0.10 -4.63
N GLY A 45 15.37 0.60 -4.93
CA GLY A 45 15.00 1.03 -6.29
C GLY A 45 15.93 2.09 -6.87
N SER A 46 16.55 2.93 -6.03
CA SER A 46 17.54 3.93 -6.47
C SER A 46 18.81 3.33 -7.10
N HIS A 47 19.11 2.06 -6.87
CA HIS A 47 20.27 1.36 -7.45
C HIS A 47 20.00 0.81 -8.86
N TYR A 48 18.76 0.92 -9.35
CA TYR A 48 18.32 0.28 -10.59
C TYR A 48 17.96 1.30 -11.67
N ASN A 49 18.09 0.88 -12.92
CA ASN A 49 17.50 1.54 -14.08
C ASN A 49 16.26 0.75 -14.52
N LYS A 50 15.16 1.45 -14.81
CA LYS A 50 14.05 0.85 -15.56
C LYS A 50 14.49 0.62 -17.00
N VAL A 51 14.56 -0.63 -17.42
CA VAL A 51 15.02 -1.02 -18.77
C VAL A 51 13.90 -1.40 -19.72
N TYR A 52 12.71 -1.71 -19.18
CA TYR A 52 11.55 -2.08 -19.97
C TYR A 52 10.24 -1.83 -19.21
N SER A 53 9.15 -1.65 -19.95
CA SER A 53 7.78 -1.64 -19.44
C SER A 53 6.83 -2.26 -20.45
N GLY A 54 5.88 -3.06 -20.00
CA GLY A 54 4.90 -3.71 -20.87
C GLY A 54 3.56 -3.99 -20.18
N THR A 55 2.62 -4.55 -20.94
CA THR A 55 1.31 -4.98 -20.41
C THR A 55 1.33 -6.46 -20.07
N LEU A 56 0.74 -6.82 -18.93
CA LEU A 56 0.53 -8.21 -18.52
C LEU A 56 -0.63 -8.79 -19.33
N LYS A 57 -0.38 -9.88 -20.07
CA LYS A 57 -1.46 -10.63 -20.72
C LYS A 57 -2.27 -11.40 -19.68
N SER A 58 -3.49 -11.80 -20.05
CA SER A 58 -4.32 -12.61 -19.17
C SER A 58 -3.66 -13.95 -18.88
N GLY A 59 -3.39 -14.24 -17.61
CA GLY A 59 -2.72 -15.47 -17.18
C GLY A 59 -1.19 -15.42 -17.20
N GLU A 60 -0.57 -14.31 -17.63
CA GLU A 60 0.87 -14.11 -17.44
C GLU A 60 1.22 -13.94 -15.95
N ASP A 61 2.33 -14.54 -15.57
CA ASP A 61 2.96 -14.47 -14.25
C ASP A 61 4.45 -14.16 -14.38
N LEU A 62 5.18 -14.20 -13.25
CA LEU A 62 6.61 -13.90 -13.20
C LEU A 62 7.44 -14.87 -14.05
N ASP A 63 7.10 -16.17 -14.03
CA ASP A 63 7.77 -17.19 -14.82
C ASP A 63 7.56 -16.94 -16.32
N SER A 64 6.35 -16.58 -16.74
CA SER A 64 6.04 -16.23 -18.14
C SER A 64 6.84 -15.00 -18.61
N ILE A 65 7.00 -13.98 -17.75
CA ILE A 65 7.84 -12.82 -18.03
C ILE A 65 9.30 -13.27 -18.15
N TYR A 66 9.80 -14.03 -17.19
CA TYR A 66 11.17 -14.52 -17.17
C TYR A 66 11.52 -15.33 -18.43
N GLU A 67 10.66 -16.26 -18.83
CA GLU A 67 10.81 -17.04 -20.05
C GLU A 67 10.86 -16.14 -21.29
N ARG A 68 9.92 -15.19 -21.42
CA ARG A 68 9.87 -14.27 -22.56
C ARG A 68 11.15 -13.46 -22.70
N PHE A 69 11.66 -12.86 -21.63
CA PHE A 69 12.86 -12.02 -21.68
C PHE A 69 14.18 -12.81 -21.68
N ASN A 70 14.12 -14.14 -21.74
CA ASN A 70 15.29 -15.01 -21.89
C ASN A 70 15.28 -15.83 -23.18
N LEU A 71 14.10 -16.18 -23.71
CA LEU A 71 13.96 -17.01 -24.92
C LEU A 71 13.37 -16.25 -26.11
N TYR A 72 12.55 -15.23 -25.87
CA TYR A 72 11.74 -14.54 -26.88
C TYR A 72 11.83 -13.02 -26.70
N HIS A 73 13.05 -12.48 -26.78
CA HIS A 73 13.32 -11.06 -26.55
C HIS A 73 12.42 -10.16 -27.43
N PRO A 74 11.66 -9.23 -26.84
CA PRO A 74 10.96 -8.21 -27.61
C PRO A 74 11.92 -7.35 -28.45
N ASP A 75 11.50 -6.95 -29.65
CA ASP A 75 12.35 -6.17 -30.58
C ASP A 75 12.81 -4.83 -30.03
N ASP A 76 12.02 -4.26 -29.11
CA ASP A 76 12.26 -2.99 -28.44
C ASP A 76 13.00 -3.14 -27.10
N PHE A 77 13.27 -4.37 -26.64
CA PHE A 77 14.02 -4.61 -25.42
C PHE A 77 15.50 -4.24 -25.61
N ARG A 78 16.03 -3.46 -24.66
CA ARG A 78 17.42 -2.95 -24.69
C ARG A 78 18.21 -3.31 -23.42
N GLY A 79 17.59 -3.99 -22.47
CA GLY A 79 18.27 -4.58 -21.32
C GLY A 79 18.99 -5.88 -21.67
N HIS A 80 19.68 -6.46 -20.70
CA HIS A 80 20.18 -7.84 -20.81
C HIS A 80 19.09 -8.86 -20.47
N SER A 81 19.32 -10.12 -20.82
CA SER A 81 18.46 -11.24 -20.38
C SER A 81 18.28 -11.22 -18.86
N LEU A 82 17.08 -11.57 -18.38
CA LEU A 82 16.77 -11.57 -16.96
C LEU A 82 17.63 -12.57 -16.21
N SER A 83 18.21 -12.11 -15.11
CA SER A 83 19.19 -12.83 -14.32
C SER A 83 19.06 -12.51 -12.83
N VAL A 84 19.79 -13.28 -12.00
CA VAL A 84 19.90 -12.98 -10.57
C VAL A 84 20.30 -11.52 -10.39
N SER A 85 19.66 -10.83 -9.45
CA SER A 85 19.79 -9.38 -9.16
C SER A 85 18.87 -8.43 -9.90
N ASP A 86 18.20 -8.88 -10.95
CA ASP A 86 17.16 -8.07 -11.61
C ASP A 86 15.88 -7.99 -10.77
N VAL A 87 15.07 -6.96 -11.02
CA VAL A 87 13.78 -6.77 -10.35
C VAL A 87 12.66 -6.64 -11.38
N ILE A 88 11.57 -7.37 -11.14
CA ILE A 88 10.32 -7.29 -11.89
C ILE A 88 9.30 -6.58 -11.00
N VAL A 89 8.75 -5.46 -11.46
CA VAL A 89 7.65 -4.78 -10.78
C VAL A 89 6.36 -5.12 -11.51
N LEU A 90 5.35 -5.58 -10.78
CA LEU A 90 4.00 -5.81 -11.28
C LEU A 90 3.06 -4.72 -10.77
N HIS A 91 2.28 -4.15 -11.67
CA HIS A 91 1.20 -3.21 -11.38
C HIS A 91 -0.13 -3.90 -11.65
N LYS A 92 -0.82 -4.33 -10.59
CA LYS A 92 -2.06 -5.10 -10.70
C LYS A 92 -2.98 -4.82 -9.52
N ASP A 93 -4.27 -4.66 -9.79
CA ASP A 93 -5.33 -4.45 -8.80
C ASP A 93 -5.01 -3.25 -7.86
N ASN A 94 -4.60 -2.12 -8.46
CA ASN A 94 -4.09 -0.91 -7.80
C ASN A 94 -2.98 -1.15 -6.76
N ARG A 95 -2.11 -2.14 -7.01
CA ARG A 95 -0.96 -2.43 -6.15
C ARG A 95 0.29 -2.67 -6.97
N ASP A 96 1.37 -2.08 -6.46
CA ASP A 96 2.72 -2.29 -6.96
C ASP A 96 3.43 -3.33 -6.11
N GLN A 97 4.01 -4.32 -6.79
CA GLN A 97 4.72 -5.41 -6.14
C GLN A 97 6.04 -5.65 -6.88
N ALA A 98 7.15 -5.45 -6.17
CA ALA A 98 8.48 -5.71 -6.70
C ALA A 98 8.95 -7.12 -6.31
N TYR A 99 9.56 -7.79 -7.28
CA TYR A 99 10.06 -9.15 -7.18
C TYR A 99 11.51 -9.22 -7.65
N TYR A 100 12.41 -9.56 -6.75
CA TYR A 100 13.80 -9.84 -7.03
C TYR A 100 13.94 -11.21 -7.69
N VAL A 101 14.68 -11.26 -8.80
CA VAL A 101 15.06 -12.51 -9.46
C VAL A 101 16.21 -13.12 -8.65
N ASP A 102 15.96 -14.28 -8.03
CA ASP A 102 16.96 -14.99 -7.24
C ASP A 102 17.44 -16.25 -7.98
N SER A 103 18.45 -16.91 -7.41
CA SER A 103 18.97 -18.19 -7.92
C SER A 103 17.89 -19.26 -8.14
N PHE A 104 16.82 -19.23 -7.35
CA PHE A 104 15.64 -20.09 -7.51
C PHE A 104 14.37 -19.27 -7.32
N GLY A 105 13.67 -19.00 -8.42
CA GLY A 105 12.40 -18.28 -8.42
C GLY A 105 12.56 -16.80 -8.08
N PHE A 106 11.54 -16.26 -7.41
CA PHE A 106 11.40 -14.83 -7.16
C PHE A 106 11.17 -14.53 -5.68
N ARG A 107 11.74 -13.43 -5.20
CA ARG A 107 11.56 -12.95 -3.83
C ARG A 107 10.87 -11.59 -3.82
N GLN A 108 9.76 -11.47 -3.10
CA GLN A 108 9.10 -10.16 -2.97
C GLN A 108 9.96 -9.20 -2.15
N VAL A 109 10.16 -7.99 -2.66
CA VAL A 109 11.03 -6.94 -2.09
C VAL A 109 10.29 -5.60 -1.97
N PRO A 110 9.35 -5.46 -1.02
CA PRO A 110 8.57 -4.22 -0.87
C PRO A 110 9.43 -2.99 -0.54
N GLU A 111 10.62 -3.17 0.04
CA GLU A 111 11.60 -2.13 0.31
C GLU A 111 12.14 -1.44 -0.95
N PHE A 112 11.93 -2.04 -2.14
CA PHE A 112 12.29 -1.45 -3.42
C PHE A 112 11.71 -0.05 -3.61
N PHE A 113 10.51 0.19 -3.08
CA PHE A 113 9.81 1.47 -3.19
C PHE A 113 10.15 2.47 -2.06
N ALA A 114 10.97 2.08 -1.09
CA ALA A 114 11.23 2.88 0.11
C ALA A 114 11.95 4.21 -0.19
N ASP A 115 12.69 4.28 -1.29
CA ASP A 115 13.43 5.48 -1.68
C ASP A 115 12.54 6.58 -2.30
N ASN A 116 11.27 6.28 -2.61
CA ASN A 116 10.37 7.23 -3.27
C ASN A 116 9.00 7.38 -2.59
N PRO A 117 8.96 7.77 -1.30
CA PRO A 117 7.71 7.88 -0.55
C PRO A 117 6.78 8.99 -1.10
N LEU A 118 7.33 10.04 -1.72
CA LEU A 118 6.55 11.19 -2.22
C LEU A 118 5.76 10.86 -3.48
N LYS A 119 6.33 10.11 -4.42
CA LYS A 119 5.63 9.71 -5.65
C LYS A 119 4.39 8.87 -5.36
N LYS A 120 4.46 8.01 -4.34
CA LYS A 120 3.32 7.23 -3.87
C LYS A 120 2.21 8.12 -3.27
N VAL A 121 2.58 9.22 -2.61
CA VAL A 121 1.60 10.20 -2.11
C VAL A 121 0.99 10.99 -3.27
N GLU A 122 1.77 11.36 -4.28
CA GLU A 122 1.26 12.03 -5.49
C GLU A 122 0.28 11.12 -6.25
N GLU A 123 0.62 9.86 -6.52
CA GLU A 123 -0.27 8.88 -7.18
C GLU A 123 -1.55 8.62 -6.36
N MET A 124 -1.46 8.57 -5.03
CA MET A 124 -2.65 8.46 -4.15
C MET A 124 -3.53 9.71 -4.19
N LEU A 125 -2.96 10.89 -4.40
CA LEU A 125 -3.72 12.13 -4.51
C LEU A 125 -4.37 12.26 -5.90
N GLU A 126 -3.73 11.76 -6.97
CA GLU A 126 -4.27 11.77 -8.34
C GLU A 126 -5.61 11.01 -8.46
N ASP A 127 -5.78 9.90 -7.72
CA ASP A 127 -7.05 9.15 -7.67
C ASP A 127 -8.20 9.95 -7.01
N ASP A 128 -7.89 10.84 -6.07
CA ASP A 128 -8.88 11.67 -5.36
C ASP A 128 -9.28 12.95 -6.13
N TYR A 129 -8.47 13.39 -7.11
CA TYR A 129 -8.77 14.59 -7.92
C TYR A 129 -9.91 14.37 -8.95
N GLY A 130 -10.35 13.13 -9.17
CA GLY A 130 -11.51 12.80 -9.99
C GLY A 130 -12.88 13.13 -9.38
N MET A 131 -12.95 13.51 -8.09
CA MET A 131 -14.20 13.90 -7.41
C MET A 131 -14.38 15.41 -7.21
N ILE A 132 -13.55 16.25 -7.81
CA ILE A 132 -13.78 17.70 -7.81
C ILE A 132 -14.52 18.09 -9.10
N ASN A 133 -15.81 17.77 -9.13
CA ASN A 133 -16.72 18.29 -10.15
C ASN A 133 -16.86 19.80 -9.92
N GLY A 134 -16.22 20.60 -10.76
CA GLY A 134 -16.11 22.05 -10.59
C GLY A 134 -17.42 22.81 -10.77
N ILE A 135 -18.10 23.17 -9.67
CA ILE A 135 -19.05 24.29 -9.64
C ILE A 135 -18.93 25.04 -8.30
N ILE A 136 -18.12 26.10 -8.29
CA ILE A 136 -18.32 27.22 -7.38
C ILE A 136 -19.35 28.14 -8.07
N ASN A 137 -20.62 28.06 -7.67
CA ASN A 137 -21.55 29.17 -7.88
C ASN A 137 -22.54 29.29 -6.72
N ASN A 138 -22.51 30.46 -6.09
CA ASN A 138 -23.38 30.89 -5.01
C ASN A 138 -24.68 31.42 -5.64
N GLY A 139 -25.73 30.59 -5.73
CA GLY A 139 -27.03 31.01 -6.25
C GLY A 139 -28.17 30.04 -5.95
N ASP A 140 -29.01 30.42 -4.98
CA ASP A 140 -30.32 29.91 -4.52
C ASP A 140 -30.55 28.38 -4.37
N ARG A 141 -30.64 27.96 -3.10
CA ARG A 141 -30.92 26.61 -2.60
C ARG A 141 -32.40 26.26 -2.74
N ARG A 142 -32.79 25.40 -3.67
CA ARG A 142 -34.06 24.66 -3.54
C ARG A 142 -33.97 23.20 -4.01
N LYS A 143 -34.10 22.33 -2.99
CA LYS A 143 -34.52 20.91 -2.97
C LYS A 143 -33.45 19.82 -3.14
N TYR A 144 -32.88 19.40 -2.02
CA TYR A 144 -32.73 17.99 -1.62
C TYR A 144 -32.85 17.92 -0.09
N ASP A 145 -33.62 16.95 0.40
CA ASP A 145 -34.20 16.90 1.74
C ASP A 145 -33.20 16.73 2.89
N ASP A 146 -33.64 17.24 4.04
CA ASP A 146 -33.05 17.15 5.38
C ASP A 146 -32.70 15.71 5.80
N GLU A 147 -31.40 15.41 5.92
CA GLU A 147 -30.92 14.49 6.95
C GLU A 147 -29.61 15.03 7.53
N LYS A 148 -29.69 15.62 8.73
CA LYS A 148 -28.55 16.06 9.53
C LYS A 148 -27.69 14.83 9.90
N LYS A 149 -26.69 14.51 9.08
CA LYS A 149 -25.69 13.49 9.45
C LYS A 149 -24.73 14.10 10.46
N HIS A 150 -24.93 13.75 11.74
CA HIS A 150 -24.00 14.07 12.83
C HIS A 150 -22.60 13.55 12.52
N SER A 151 -21.58 14.38 12.74
CA SER A 151 -20.19 13.95 12.62
C SER A 151 -19.91 12.85 13.65
N VAL A 152 -19.09 11.87 13.28
CA VAL A 152 -18.61 10.84 14.21
C VAL A 152 -17.93 11.50 15.42
N MET A 153 -17.34 12.69 15.24
CA MET A 153 -16.75 13.48 16.33
C MET A 153 -17.77 14.01 17.32
N ASP A 154 -18.96 14.42 16.87
CA ASP A 154 -20.02 14.92 17.76
C ASP A 154 -20.52 13.78 18.67
N LYS A 155 -20.71 12.59 18.10
CA LYS A 155 -21.13 11.39 18.84
C LYS A 155 -20.09 10.94 19.87
N ILE A 156 -18.80 11.09 19.57
CA ILE A 156 -17.71 10.76 20.49
C ILE A 156 -17.65 11.77 21.64
N GLN A 157 -17.83 13.06 21.36
CA GLN A 157 -17.83 14.09 22.40
C GLN A 157 -19.03 13.98 23.33
N GLU A 158 -20.21 13.64 22.81
CA GLU A 158 -21.43 13.45 23.60
C GLU A 158 -21.31 12.24 24.53
N LYS A 159 -20.85 11.08 24.03
CA LYS A 159 -20.56 9.91 24.87
C LYS A 159 -19.50 10.16 25.94
N LYS A 160 -18.47 10.97 25.64
CA LYS A 160 -17.45 11.36 26.63
C LYS A 160 -18.04 12.26 27.73
N LYS A 161 -18.99 13.14 27.39
CA LYS A 161 -19.68 13.99 28.36
C LYS A 161 -20.65 13.17 29.23
N GLU A 162 -21.40 12.23 28.64
CA GLU A 162 -22.30 11.35 29.39
C GLU A 162 -21.55 10.45 30.38
N ALA A 163 -20.41 9.88 29.98
CA ALA A 163 -19.57 9.09 30.87
C ALA A 163 -19.00 9.92 32.05
N ALA A 164 -18.58 11.16 31.79
CA ALA A 164 -18.09 12.06 32.83
C ALA A 164 -19.18 12.53 33.82
N VAL A 165 -20.44 12.60 33.37
CA VAL A 165 -21.59 12.96 34.23
C VAL A 165 -22.06 11.76 35.05
N ALA A 166 -21.96 10.53 34.52
CA ALA A 166 -22.28 9.31 35.25
C ALA A 166 -21.32 9.04 36.41
N GLU A 167 -20.04 9.40 36.27
CA GLU A 167 -19.02 9.24 37.31
C GLU A 167 -19.22 10.22 38.50
N ASN A 168 -19.85 11.38 38.26
CA ASN A 168 -20.12 12.39 39.28
C ASN A 168 -21.47 12.22 40.02
N ASN A 169 -22.35 11.33 39.55
CA ASN A 169 -23.70 11.12 40.12
C ASN A 169 -23.91 9.70 40.70
N ALA A 170 -22.84 8.92 40.88
CA ALA A 170 -22.95 7.63 41.55
C ALA A 170 -23.36 7.81 43.03
N PRO A 171 -24.42 7.14 43.52
CA PRO A 171 -24.79 7.19 44.93
C PRO A 171 -23.68 6.59 45.80
N LYS A 172 -23.29 7.30 46.86
CA LYS A 172 -22.49 6.74 47.96
C LYS A 172 -23.27 5.58 48.58
N THR A 173 -22.95 4.35 48.23
CA THR A 173 -23.29 3.18 49.04
C THR A 173 -22.47 3.26 50.33
N LYS A 174 -23.11 3.72 51.40
CA LYS A 174 -22.68 3.49 52.77
C LYS A 174 -22.98 2.03 53.15
N GLU A 175 -22.15 1.54 54.07
CA GLU A 175 -22.20 0.28 54.83
C GLU A 175 -21.68 -1.00 54.14
N ALA A 176 -20.80 -1.81 54.74
CA ALA A 176 -20.59 -2.03 56.18
C ALA A 176 -19.17 -2.53 56.56
N ALA A 177 -18.66 -2.05 57.69
CA ALA A 177 -17.77 -2.73 58.66
C ALA A 177 -17.51 -1.70 59.79
N LYS A 178 -17.63 -1.95 61.10
CA LYS A 178 -17.61 -3.19 61.87
C LYS A 178 -17.89 -2.86 63.36
N LYS A 179 -18.41 -3.87 64.08
CA LYS A 179 -18.19 -4.25 65.50
C LYS A 179 -19.14 -3.73 66.59
N GLN A 180 -19.89 -4.70 67.10
CA GLN A 180 -20.47 -4.81 68.43
C GLN A 180 -19.40 -4.84 69.54
N GLU A 181 -19.89 -4.51 70.74
CA GLU A 181 -19.26 -4.34 72.05
C GLU A 181 -18.56 -5.58 72.63
N ALA A 182 -17.57 -5.30 73.49
CA ALA A 182 -17.20 -5.99 74.75
C ALA A 182 -15.93 -5.29 75.28
N GLU A 183 -15.67 -5.02 76.56
CA GLU A 183 -16.39 -5.00 77.83
C GLU A 183 -15.38 -4.37 78.84
N LEU A 184 -15.90 -3.76 79.90
CA LEU A 184 -15.33 -3.56 81.25
C LEU A 184 -13.80 -3.39 81.44
N SER A 185 -13.37 -2.19 81.80
CA SER A 185 -12.87 -1.78 83.15
C SER A 185 -12.21 -0.41 83.11
#